data_AF-A0A970KSY4-F1
#
_entry.id   AF-A0A970KSY4-F1
#
_cell.length_a   1.000
_cell.length_b   1.000
_cell.length_c   1.000
_cell.angle_alpha   90.00
_cell.angle_beta   90.00
_cell.angle_gamma   90.00
#
_symmetry.space_group_name_H-M   'P 1'
#
loop_
_entity.id
_entity.type
_entity.pdbx_description
1 polymer ?
#
loop_
_entity_poly.entity_id
_entity_poly.type
_entity_poly.pdbx_seq_one_letter_code
_entity_poly.pdbx_strand_id
1 'polypeptide(L)' 'MKSAIKNSDAISFMYEEVAKEEVERGEMCYLDIEDFSITRPLYFIYPSNSLLKDRIESFYGNIMES' A
#
# COMPACT_ATOMS: atom_id res chain seq x y z
N MET A 1 -0.77 -7.57 12.97
CA MET A 1 -0.55 -6.10 12.92
C MET A 1 -1.80 -5.34 13.35
N LYS A 2 -2.96 -5.51 12.70
CA LYS A 2 -4.22 -4.88 13.14
C LYS A 2 -4.58 -5.17 14.60
N SER A 3 -4.42 -6.42 15.06
CA SER A 3 -4.68 -6.83 16.45
C SER A 3 -3.78 -6.15 17.49
N ALA A 4 -2.57 -5.74 17.10
CA ALA A 4 -1.66 -5.02 17.99
C ALA A 4 -2.09 -3.55 18.15
N ILE A 5 -2.58 -2.94 17.07
CA ILE A 5 -3.06 -1.56 17.06
C ILE A 5 -4.36 -1.44 17.88
N LYS A 6 -5.32 -2.36 17.67
CA LYS A 6 -6.63 -2.34 18.38
C LYS A 6 -6.55 -2.32 19.90
N ASN A 7 -5.46 -2.85 20.48
CA ASN A 7 -5.30 -2.99 21.94
C ASN A 7 -4.27 -2.01 22.52
N SER A 8 -3.95 -0.93 21.80
CA SER A 8 -2.96 0.06 22.22
C SER A 8 -3.28 1.45 21.65
N ASP A 9 -2.65 2.48 22.19
CA ASP A 9 -2.71 3.84 21.65
C ASP A 9 -1.72 4.05 20.49
N ALA A 10 -1.42 2.99 19.73
CA ALA A 10 -0.43 3.02 18.65
C ALA A 10 -1.02 3.60 17.34
N ILE A 11 -0.20 4.39 16.64
CA ILE A 11 -0.53 4.96 15.32
C ILE A 11 0.23 4.18 14.25
N SER A 12 -0.42 3.89 13.10
CA SER A 12 0.20 3.20 11.98
C SER A 12 -0.34 3.68 10.64
N PHE A 13 0.50 3.60 9.61
CA PHE A 13 0.14 3.93 8.23
C PHE A 13 -0.33 2.68 7.47
N MET A 14 -1.59 2.65 7.07
CA MET A 14 -2.17 1.55 6.30
C MET A 14 -3.00 2.08 5.12
N TYR A 15 -3.26 1.21 4.14
CA TYR A 15 -4.17 1.55 3.05
C TYR A 15 -5.60 1.67 3.59
N GLU A 16 -6.35 2.64 3.08
CA GLU A 16 -7.70 2.95 3.53
C GLU A 16 -8.62 1.72 3.49
N GLU A 17 -8.65 1.02 2.36
CA GLU A 17 -9.45 -0.19 2.18
C GLU A 17 -9.05 -1.33 3.13
N VAL A 18 -7.82 -1.32 3.67
CA VAL A 18 -7.38 -2.30 4.66
C VAL A 18 -7.93 -1.97 6.05
N ALA A 19 -8.21 -0.72 6.38
CA ALA A 19 -8.72 -0.30 7.69
C ALA A 19 -10.24 -0.11 7.75
N LYS A 20 -10.87 0.00 6.57
CA LYS A 20 -12.25 0.41 6.40
C LYS A 20 -13.24 -0.33 7.29
N GLU A 21 -13.19 -1.66 7.33
CA GLU A 21 -14.12 -2.44 8.16
C GLU A 21 -13.95 -2.16 9.66
N GLU A 22 -12.72 -2.06 10.15
CA GLU A 22 -12.46 -1.74 11.56
C GLU A 22 -12.89 -0.32 11.93
N VAL A 23 -12.76 0.63 11.00
CA VAL A 23 -13.24 2.00 11.18
C VAL A 23 -14.78 2.05 11.18
N GLU A 24 -15.43 1.36 10.25
CA GLU A 24 -16.90 1.25 10.19
C GLU A 24 -17.48 0.59 11.45
N ARG A 25 -16.76 -0.36 12.05
CA ARG A 25 -17.11 -0.99 13.34
C ARG A 25 -16.78 -0.12 14.57
N GLY A 26 -16.15 1.05 14.39
CA GLY A 26 -15.76 1.95 15.48
C GLY A 26 -14.58 1.46 16.33
N GLU A 27 -13.83 0.46 15.84
CA GLU A 27 -12.67 -0.12 16.52
C GLU A 27 -11.37 0.67 16.22
N MET A 28 -11.38 1.47 15.17
CA MET A 28 -10.28 2.34 14.73
C MET A 28 -10.86 3.68 14.25
N CYS A 29 -10.02 4.70 14.19
CA CYS A 29 -10.34 5.98 13.55
C CYS A 29 -9.22 6.40 12.60
N TYR A 30 -9.58 7.24 11.64
CA TYR A 30 -8.60 7.92 10.81
C TYR A 30 -8.01 9.11 11.57
N LEU A 31 -6.70 9.30 11.42
CA LEU A 31 -5.99 10.45 11.95
C LEU A 31 -5.49 11.28 10.76
N ASP A 32 -6.05 12.48 10.58
CA ASP A 32 -5.54 13.44 9.62
C ASP A 32 -4.27 14.08 10.20
N ILE A 33 -3.14 13.89 9.51
CA ILE A 33 -1.85 14.46 9.90
C ILE A 33 -1.37 15.44 8.84
N GLU A 34 -0.90 16.59 9.31
CA GLU A 34 -0.27 17.61 8.48
C GLU A 34 1.27 17.45 8.52
N ASP A 35 1.97 18.08 7.57
CA ASP A 35 3.45 18.14 7.51
C ASP A 35 4.19 16.79 7.43
N PHE A 36 3.54 15.74 6.92
CA PHE A 36 4.17 14.43 6.72
C PHE A 36 4.09 13.95 5.26
N SER A 37 5.17 13.33 4.78
CA SER A 37 5.23 12.72 3.45
C SER A 37 5.49 11.22 3.56
N ILE A 38 4.50 10.41 3.18
CA ILE A 38 4.67 8.96 3.04
C ILE A 38 5.10 8.67 1.62
N THR A 39 6.36 8.26 1.44
CA THR A 39 6.80 7.68 0.16
C THR A 39 6.61 6.17 0.19
N ARG A 40 5.68 5.63 -0.60
CA ARG A 40 5.55 4.18 -0.83
C ARG A 40 6.12 3.84 -2.21
N PRO A 41 7.36 3.33 -2.30
CA PRO A 41 7.89 2.89 -3.59
C PRO A 41 7.06 1.69 -4.09
N LEU A 42 6.48 1.83 -5.28
CA LEU A 42 5.77 0.75 -5.95
C LEU A 42 6.77 -0.04 -6.81
N TYR A 43 7.10 -1.24 -6.37
CA TYR A 43 8.02 -2.11 -7.10
C TYR A 43 7.28 -2.99 -8.09
N PHE A 44 7.77 -3.04 -9.33
CA PHE A 44 7.32 -3.99 -10.33
C PHE A 44 8.28 -5.19 -10.32
N ILE A 45 7.77 -6.37 -9.97
CA ILE A 45 8.58 -7.59 -9.74
C ILE A 45 8.14 -8.67 -10.72
N TYR A 46 9.11 -9.25 -11.44
CA TYR A 46 8.89 -10.37 -12.35
C TYR A 46 10.10 -11.34 -12.34
N PRO A 47 9.92 -12.62 -12.74
CA PRO A 47 11.02 -13.57 -12.80
C PRO A 47 12.06 -13.16 -13.84
N SER A 48 13.34 -13.13 -13.44
CA SER A 48 14.46 -12.75 -14.32
C SER A 48 14.60 -13.66 -15.55
N ASN A 49 14.18 -14.92 -15.42
CA ASN A 49 14.27 -15.94 -16.47
C ASN A 49 12.95 -16.15 -17.22
N SER A 50 12.04 -15.17 -17.14
CA SER A 50 10.76 -15.23 -17.86
C SER A 50 11.00 -15.21 -19.38
N LEU A 51 10.44 -16.19 -20.10
CA LEU A 51 10.37 -16.16 -21.58
C LEU A 51 9.55 -14.98 -22.12
N LEU A 52 8.80 -14.30 -21.25
CA LEU A 52 7.97 -13.14 -21.58
C LEU A 52 8.64 -11.81 -21.18
N LYS A 53 9.95 -11.81 -20.88
CA LYS A 53 10.68 -10.63 -20.43
C LYS A 53 10.38 -9.38 -21.27
N ASP A 54 10.54 -9.46 -22.59
CA ASP A 54 10.35 -8.31 -23.49
C ASP A 54 8.92 -7.75 -23.42
N ARG A 55 7.92 -8.64 -23.30
CA ARG A 55 6.51 -8.25 -23.17
C ARG A 55 6.22 -7.61 -21.82
N ILE A 56 6.84 -8.13 -20.76
CA ILE A 56 6.70 -7.63 -19.38
C ILE A 56 7.32 -6.24 -19.27
N GLU A 57 8.51 -6.04 -19.83
CA GLU A 57 9.20 -4.73 -19.83
C GLU A 57 8.47 -3.70 -20.70
N SER A 58 7.96 -4.10 -21.87
CA SER A 58 7.13 -3.23 -22.70
C SER A 58 5.84 -2.81 -22.01
N PHE A 59 5.18 -3.73 -21.30
CA PHE A 59 4.01 -3.41 -20.48
C PHE A 59 4.32 -2.41 -19.37
N TYR A 60 5.43 -2.60 -18.66
CA TYR A 60 5.87 -1.67 -17.62
C TYR A 60 6.16 -0.27 -18.19
N GLY A 61 6.84 -0.19 -19.34
CA GLY A 61 7.10 1.08 -20.03
C GLY A 61 5.81 1.83 -20.36
N ASN A 62 4.83 1.14 -20.94
CA ASN A 62 3.54 1.76 -21.29
C ASN A 62 2.78 2.32 -20.06
N ILE A 63 2.91 1.69 -18.89
CA ILE A 63 2.29 2.16 -17.65
C ILE A 63 3.00 3.40 -17.09
N MET A 64 4.32 3.47 -17.23
CA MET A 64 5.13 4.56 -16.67
C MET A 64 5.12 5.84 -17.54
N GLU A 65 4.80 5.72 -18.84
CA GLU A 65 4.72 6.85 -19.78
C GLU A 65 3.30 7.49 -19.87
N SER A 66 2.31 6.97 -19.14
CA SER A 66 0.93 7.50 -19.08
C SER A 66 0.71 8.41 -17.86
#